data_AF-A0AAJ0PL81-F1
#
_entry.id   AF-A0AAJ0PL81-F1
#
_cell.length_a   1.000
_cell.length_b   1.000
_cell.length_c   1.000
_cell.angle_alpha   90.00
_cell.angle_beta   90.00
_cell.angle_gamma   90.00
#
_symmetry.space_group_name_H-M   'P 1'
#
loop_
_entity.id
_entity.type
_entity.pdbx_description
1 polymer ?
#
loop_
_entity_poly.entity_id
_entity_poly.type
_entity_poly.pdbx_seq_one_letter_code
_entity_poly.pdbx_strand_id
1 'polypeptide(L)'
;MTVLEWLEMPPARHSPSTITETLSKVRFLRSLGTHTWNLDTVPIEKRRAYAQRIQVRRPAKVRKLKVSTPTIELIFFLHVTLLEPTDVLLYQTGRRVWDLVRHAYDRTTVKQARSAVEYR
;
A
#
# COMPACT_ATOMS: atom_id res chain seq x y z
N MET A 1 -8.31 -14.68 -11.68
CA MET A 1 -8.00 -13.56 -10.77
C MET A 1 -8.40 -12.27 -11.46
N THR A 2 -9.38 -11.56 -10.90
CA THR A 2 -9.82 -10.26 -11.41
C THR A 2 -8.97 -9.13 -10.82
N VAL A 3 -9.00 -7.94 -11.43
CA VAL A 3 -8.33 -6.74 -10.90
C VAL A 3 -8.82 -6.40 -9.49
N LEU A 4 -10.11 -6.61 -9.23
CA LEU A 4 -10.71 -6.38 -7.90
C LEU A 4 -10.15 -7.37 -6.86
N GLU A 5 -10.14 -8.67 -7.18
CA GLU A 5 -9.57 -9.70 -6.31
C GLU A 5 -8.07 -9.44 -6.04
N TRP A 6 -7.33 -8.98 -7.04
CA TRP A 6 -5.93 -8.59 -6.87
C TRP A 6 -5.76 -7.39 -5.92
N LEU A 7 -6.60 -6.36 -6.04
CA LEU A 7 -6.55 -5.20 -5.15
C LEU A 7 -6.91 -5.55 -3.70
N GLU A 8 -7.88 -6.45 -3.49
CA GLU A 8 -8.34 -6.90 -2.16
C GLU A 8 -7.32 -7.77 -1.43
N MET A 9 -6.40 -8.43 -2.15
CA MET A 9 -5.42 -9.29 -1.50
C MET A 9 -4.50 -8.50 -0.55
N PRO A 10 -4.44 -8.84 0.74
CA PRO A 10 -3.51 -8.20 1.66
C PRO A 10 -2.06 -8.53 1.27
N PRO A 11 -1.11 -7.60 1.48
CA PRO A 11 0.29 -7.84 1.18
C PRO A 11 0.82 -9.01 2.03
N ALA A 12 1.24 -10.10 1.37
CA ALA A 12 1.79 -11.27 2.04
C ALA A 12 3.23 -10.99 2.52
N ARG A 13 3.41 -10.60 3.80
CA ARG A 13 4.70 -10.35 4.50
C ARG A 13 5.60 -9.24 3.93
N HIS A 14 6.56 -8.77 4.73
CA HIS A 14 7.53 -7.71 4.37
C HIS A 14 8.66 -8.15 3.42
N SER A 15 8.34 -8.97 2.41
CA SER A 15 9.34 -9.42 1.43
C SER A 15 9.54 -8.36 0.32
N PRO A 16 10.72 -8.28 -0.31
CA PRO A 16 10.96 -7.37 -1.44
C PRO A 16 9.97 -7.55 -2.61
N SER A 17 9.51 -8.78 -2.83
CA SER A 17 8.45 -9.09 -3.80
C SER A 17 7.11 -8.46 -3.41
N THR A 18 6.76 -8.46 -2.12
CA THR A 18 5.53 -7.84 -1.62
C THR A 18 5.55 -6.31 -1.74
N ILE A 19 6.73 -5.69 -1.57
CA ILE A 19 6.93 -4.25 -1.80
C ILE A 19 6.69 -3.92 -3.27
N THR A 20 7.26 -4.71 -4.18
CA THR A 20 7.10 -4.52 -5.63
C THR A 20 5.64 -4.68 -6.07
N GLU A 21 4.93 -5.65 -5.49
CA GLU A 21 3.51 -5.86 -5.73
C GLU A 21 2.67 -4.69 -5.20
N THR A 22 2.94 -4.22 -3.99
CA THR A 22 2.25 -3.06 -3.39
C THR A 22 2.47 -1.80 -4.23
N LEU A 23 3.69 -1.59 -4.72
CA LEU A 23 4.01 -0.49 -5.65
C LEU A 23 3.24 -0.61 -6.96
N SER A 24 3.07 -1.83 -7.48
CA SER A 24 2.30 -2.09 -8.69
C SER A 24 0.82 -1.74 -8.51
N LYS A 25 0.23 -2.06 -7.34
CA LYS A 25 -1.14 -1.64 -6.98
C LYS A 25 -1.25 -0.11 -6.93
N VAL A 26 -0.31 0.58 -6.30
CA VAL A 26 -0.28 2.05 -6.22
C VAL A 26 -0.16 2.69 -7.62
N ARG A 27 0.73 2.17 -8.48
CA ARG A 27 0.87 2.67 -9.86
C ARG A 27 -0.40 2.49 -10.67
N PHE A 28 -1.04 1.33 -10.55
CA PHE A 28 -2.32 1.05 -11.20
C PHE A 28 -3.39 2.04 -10.73
N LEU A 29 -3.56 2.23 -9.43
CA LEU A 29 -4.52 3.19 -8.87
C LEU A 29 -4.22 4.63 -9.33
N ARG A 30 -2.96 5.05 -9.36
CA ARG A 30 -2.59 6.37 -9.89
C ARG A 30 -2.92 6.53 -11.37
N SER A 31 -2.73 5.50 -12.19
CA SER A 31 -3.10 5.53 -13.62
C SER A 31 -4.60 5.70 -13.85
N LEU A 32 -5.43 5.30 -12.88
CA LEU A 32 -6.89 5.53 -12.88
C LEU A 32 -7.27 6.96 -12.44
N GLY A 33 -6.31 7.80 -12.06
CA GLY A 33 -6.56 9.16 -11.60
C GLY A 33 -7.12 9.26 -10.18
N THR A 34 -7.10 8.18 -9.39
CA THR A 34 -7.70 8.14 -8.04
C THR A 34 -7.17 9.24 -7.10
N HIS A 35 -5.92 9.64 -7.29
CA HIS A 35 -5.23 10.69 -6.53
C HIS A 35 -5.71 12.12 -6.86
N THR A 36 -6.48 12.30 -7.92
CA THR A 36 -7.00 13.62 -8.34
C THR A 36 -8.42 13.90 -7.83
N TRP A 37 -9.08 12.90 -7.25
CA TRP A 37 -10.44 13.02 -6.79
C TRP A 37 -10.50 13.73 -5.44
N ASN A 38 -11.10 14.92 -5.41
CA ASN A 38 -11.35 15.61 -4.15
C ASN A 38 -12.53 14.96 -3.42
N LEU A 39 -12.20 14.17 -2.39
CA LEU A 39 -13.17 13.45 -1.56
C LEU A 39 -13.21 13.99 -0.12
N ASP A 40 -12.62 15.16 0.13
CA ASP A 40 -12.44 15.72 1.48
C ASP A 40 -13.76 16.21 2.10
N THR A 41 -14.77 16.43 1.26
CA THR A 41 -16.14 16.72 1.69
C THR A 41 -16.81 15.53 2.39
N VAL A 42 -16.29 14.31 2.22
CA VAL A 42 -16.85 13.10 2.82
C VAL A 42 -15.93 12.59 3.95
N PRO A 43 -16.43 12.47 5.20
CA PRO A 43 -15.65 11.94 6.31
C PRO A 43 -15.03 10.58 6.00
N ILE A 44 -13.79 10.35 6.44
CA ILE A 44 -13.03 9.12 6.17
C ILE A 44 -13.77 7.85 6.62
N GLU A 45 -14.53 7.91 7.73
CA GLU A 45 -15.33 6.79 8.22
C GLU A 45 -16.44 6.39 7.24
N LYS A 46 -17.10 7.36 6.60
CA LYS A 46 -18.09 7.07 5.56
C LYS A 46 -17.41 6.46 4.34
N ARG A 47 -16.24 6.97 3.94
CA ARG A 47 -15.46 6.42 2.81
C ARG A 47 -15.08 4.96 3.07
N ARG A 48 -14.62 4.63 4.28
CA ARG A 48 -14.31 3.25 4.73
C ARG A 48 -15.54 2.34 4.72
N ALA A 49 -16.68 2.81 5.23
CA ALA A 49 -17.92 2.03 5.22
C ALA A 49 -18.37 1.66 3.80
N TYR A 50 -18.22 2.58 2.83
CA TYR A 50 -18.51 2.28 1.43
C TYR A 50 -17.49 1.31 0.82
N ALA A 51 -16.20 1.44 1.13
CA ALA A 51 -15.17 0.51 0.68
C ALA A 51 -15.42 -0.92 1.19
N GLN A 52 -15.79 -1.08 2.47
CA GLN A 52 -16.12 -2.37 3.06
C GLN A 52 -17.33 -3.03 2.39
N ARG A 53 -18.33 -2.25 1.96
CA ARG A 53 -19.50 -2.78 1.23
C ARG A 53 -19.15 -3.38 -0.14
N ILE A 54 -18.06 -2.94 -0.76
CA ILE A 54 -17.52 -3.53 -1.99
C ILE A 54 -16.77 -4.82 -1.66
N GLN A 55 -15.89 -4.81 -0.65
CA GLN A 55 -15.11 -5.99 -0.23
C GLN A 55 -15.99 -7.17 0.23
N VAL A 56 -17.08 -6.89 0.93
CA VAL A 56 -18.03 -7.92 1.39
C VAL A 56 -18.91 -8.44 0.24
N ARG A 57 -19.00 -7.72 -0.88
CA ARG A 57 -19.79 -8.13 -2.04
C ARG A 57 -18.99 -9.04 -2.96
N ARG A 58 -19.59 -10.18 -3.33
CA ARG A 58 -19.02 -11.05 -4.38
C ARG A 58 -18.84 -10.26 -5.69
N PRO A 59 -17.69 -10.36 -6.38
CA PRO A 59 -17.38 -9.63 -7.61
C PRO A 59 -18.46 -9.76 -8.70
N ALA A 60 -19.10 -10.94 -8.79
CA ALA A 60 -20.20 -11.21 -9.73
C ALA A 60 -21.47 -10.39 -9.49
N LYS A 61 -21.73 -9.95 -8.25
CA LYS A 61 -22.88 -9.09 -7.89
C LYS A 61 -22.57 -7.61 -8.11
N VAL A 62 -21.31 -7.19 -8.04
CA VAL A 62 -20.88 -5.80 -8.32
C VAL A 62 -21.18 -5.44 -9.79
N ARG A 63 -20.96 -6.38 -10.72
CA ARG A 63 -21.22 -6.22 -12.16
C ARG A 63 -22.72 -6.12 -12.53
N LYS A 64 -23.64 -6.44 -11.61
CA LYS A 64 -25.10 -6.49 -11.85
C LYS A 64 -25.88 -5.28 -11.32
N LEU A 65 -25.24 -4.26 -10.73
CA LEU A 65 -25.95 -3.09 -10.21
C LEU A 65 -26.17 -2.01 -11.28
N LYS A 66 -27.30 -1.28 -11.13
CA LYS A 66 -27.63 -0.05 -11.88
C LYS A 66 -26.50 0.98 -11.72
N VAL A 67 -26.09 1.60 -12.83
CA VAL A 67 -24.80 2.28 -13.07
C VAL A 67 -24.42 3.41 -12.08
N SER A 68 -25.34 3.97 -11.30
CA SER A 68 -25.10 5.20 -10.51
C SER A 68 -24.47 4.98 -9.12
N THR A 69 -25.05 4.11 -8.28
CA THR A 69 -24.58 3.89 -6.89
C THR A 69 -23.27 3.10 -6.77
N PRO A 70 -23.01 2.04 -7.57
CA PRO A 70 -21.78 1.25 -7.48
C PRO A 70 -20.54 2.05 -7.87
N THR A 71 -20.70 3.04 -8.74
CA THR A 71 -19.58 3.87 -9.21
C THR A 71 -19.01 4.70 -8.08
N ILE A 72 -19.86 5.26 -7.22
CA ILE A 72 -19.43 6.02 -6.04
C ILE A 72 -18.81 5.09 -4.98
N GLU A 73 -19.42 3.92 -4.74
CA GLU A 73 -18.86 2.91 -3.82
C GLU A 73 -17.49 2.40 -4.31
N LEU A 74 -17.31 2.22 -5.62
CA LEU A 74 -16.06 1.82 -6.25
C LEU A 74 -15.00 2.93 -6.16
N ILE A 75 -15.38 4.19 -6.37
CA ILE A 75 -14.49 5.35 -6.21
C ILE A 75 -13.94 5.40 -4.77
N PHE A 76 -14.82 5.28 -3.76
CA PHE A 76 -14.39 5.26 -2.36
C PHE A 76 -13.56 4.03 -2.03
N PHE A 77 -13.91 2.86 -2.56
CA PHE A 77 -13.08 1.68 -2.46
C PHE A 77 -11.68 1.95 -3.02
N LEU A 78 -11.54 2.38 -4.27
CA LEU A 78 -10.23 2.62 -4.88
C LEU A 78 -9.40 3.67 -4.13
N HIS A 79 -10.04 4.70 -3.58
CA HIS A 79 -9.36 5.74 -2.80
C HIS A 79 -8.92 5.26 -1.42
N VAL A 80 -9.75 4.51 -0.69
CA VAL A 80 -9.38 3.93 0.61
C VAL A 80 -8.31 2.85 0.43
N THR A 81 -8.45 2.02 -0.61
CA THR A 81 -7.45 1.01 -1.00
C THR A 81 -6.17 1.65 -1.56
N LEU A 82 -6.15 2.96 -1.83
CA LEU A 82 -4.90 3.69 -2.06
C LEU A 82 -4.30 4.18 -0.74
N LEU A 83 -5.10 4.73 0.17
CA LEU A 83 -4.62 5.26 1.46
C LEU A 83 -3.95 4.16 2.31
N GLU A 84 -4.67 3.05 2.57
CA GLU A 84 -4.21 2.03 3.50
C GLU A 84 -2.89 1.36 3.07
N PRO A 85 -2.70 0.98 1.79
CA PRO A 85 -1.42 0.44 1.34
C PRO A 85 -0.33 1.50 1.21
N THR A 86 -0.66 2.77 0.96
CA THR A 86 0.36 3.84 0.88
C THR A 86 0.98 4.09 2.25
N ASP A 87 0.18 4.10 3.32
CA ASP A 87 0.67 4.23 4.71
C ASP A 87 1.52 3.02 5.12
N VAL A 88 1.07 1.82 4.80
CA VAL A 88 1.83 0.58 5.05
C VAL A 88 3.13 0.55 4.25
N LEU A 89 3.12 0.96 2.99
CA LEU A 89 4.30 1.02 2.14
C LEU A 89 5.32 2.04 2.65
N LEU A 90 4.86 3.23 3.06
CA LEU A 90 5.70 4.26 3.68
C LEU A 90 6.38 3.71 4.94
N TYR A 91 5.62 3.07 5.82
CA TYR A 91 6.16 2.46 7.03
C TYR A 91 7.18 1.35 6.74
N GLN A 92 6.86 0.44 5.82
CA GLN A 92 7.75 -0.66 5.42
C GLN A 92 9.04 -0.17 4.78
N THR A 93 8.94 0.84 3.90
CA THR A 93 10.10 1.44 3.24
C THR A 93 10.98 2.16 4.24
N GLY A 94 10.39 2.95 5.15
CA GLY A 94 11.11 3.62 6.23
C GLY A 94 11.87 2.62 7.12
N ARG A 95 11.23 1.50 7.48
CA ARG A 95 11.89 0.46 8.27
C ARG A 95 13.06 -0.19 7.53
N ARG A 96 12.88 -0.51 6.25
CA ARG A 96 13.91 -1.12 5.40
C ARG A 96 15.13 -0.19 5.26
N VAL A 97 14.91 1.10 5.08
CA VAL A 97 15.97 2.12 5.01
C VAL A 97 16.74 2.15 6.33
N TRP A 98 16.03 2.17 7.46
CA TRP A 98 16.66 2.17 8.78
C TRP A 98 17.52 0.93 9.04
N ASP A 99 17.01 -0.26 8.69
CA ASP A 99 17.77 -1.51 8.83
C ASP A 99 19.05 -1.50 7.96
N LEU A 100 18.98 -0.90 6.77
CA LEU A 100 20.12 -0.79 5.85
C LEU A 100 21.17 0.20 6.38
N VAL A 101 20.73 1.34 6.90
CA VAL A 101 21.61 2.32 7.57
C VAL A 101 22.28 1.70 8.79
N ARG A 102 21.52 0.97 9.62
CA ARG A 102 22.07 0.26 10.77
C ARG A 102 23.15 -0.74 10.35
N HIS A 103 22.89 -1.55 9.34
CA HIS A 103 23.89 -2.50 8.83
C HIS A 103 25.15 -1.83 8.28
N ALA A 104 25.02 -0.67 7.62
CA ALA A 104 26.17 0.10 7.18
C ALA A 104 27.00 0.60 8.38
N TYR A 105 26.33 1.11 9.42
CA TYR A 105 26.96 1.60 10.64
C TYR A 105 27.66 0.50 11.44
N ASP A 106 27.03 -0.67 11.56
CA ASP A 106 27.64 -1.85 12.21
C ASP A 106 28.90 -2.28 11.44
N ARG A 107 28.87 -2.28 10.10
CA ARG A 107 30.04 -2.62 9.27
C ARG A 107 31.17 -1.60 9.41
N THR A 108 30.88 -0.30 9.47
CA THR A 108 31.91 0.73 9.68
C THR A 108 32.51 0.65 11.06
N THR A 109 31.70 0.42 12.09
CA THR A 109 32.17 0.24 13.48
C THR A 109 33.09 -0.97 13.60
N VAL A 110 32.71 -2.10 13.00
CA VAL A 110 33.55 -3.31 12.97
C VAL A 110 34.86 -3.07 12.20
N LYS A 111 34.82 -2.34 11.07
CA LYS A 111 36.04 -1.99 10.33
C LYS A 111 36.96 -1.08 11.13
N GLN A 112 36.43 -0.04 11.77
CA GLN A 112 37.19 0.88 12.61
C GLN A 112 37.81 0.16 13.82
N ALA A 113 37.06 -0.73 14.47
CA ALA A 113 37.58 -1.54 15.58
C ALA A 113 38.72 -2.47 15.14
N ARG A 114 38.64 -3.06 13.94
CA ARG A 114 39.73 -3.88 13.38
C ARG A 114 40.97 -3.04 13.05
N SER A 115 40.80 -1.90 12.39
CA SER A 115 41.92 -1.00 12.09
C SER A 115 42.57 -0.47 13.37
N ALA A 116 41.82 -0.19 14.44
CA ALA A 116 42.38 0.24 15.71
C ALA A 116 43.24 -0.83 16.41
N VAL A 117 43.01 -2.12 16.12
CA VAL A 117 43.81 -3.25 16.64
C VAL A 117 45.06 -3.50 15.78
N GLU A 118 45.02 -3.25 14.47
CA GLU A 118 46.18 -3.39 13.57
C GLU A 118 47.26 -2.31 13.76
N TYR A 119 46.91 -1.15 14.32
CA TYR A 119 47.85 -0.05 14.59
C TYR A 119 48.52 -0.13 15.97
N ARG A 120 48.36 -1.23 16.72
CA ARG A 120 48.88 -1.42 18.08
C ARG A 120 49.88 -2.57 18.12
#